data_AF-A0A949L4L9-F1
#
_entry.id   AF-A0A949L4L9-F1
#
_cell.length_a   1.000
_cell.length_b   1.000
_cell.length_c   1.000
_cell.angle_alpha   90.00
_cell.angle_beta   90.00
_cell.angle_gamma   90.00
#
_symmetry.space_group_name_H-M   'P 1'
#
loop_
_entity.id
_entity.type
_entity.pdbx_description
1 polymer ?
#
loop_
_entity_poly.entity_id
_entity_poly.type
_entity_poly.pdbx_seq_one_letter_code
_entity_poly.pdbx_strand_id
1 'polypeptide(L)' 'MKKSFKIVLIIIILIIVTASGGVYYLTRDLSETAEVTLNGINPSNVSDGSYSGSYVSGRWTTTLEVHVDGW' A
#
# COMPACT_ATOMS: atom_id res chain seq x y z
N MET A 1 -18.27 6.11 -38.28
CA MET A 1 -16.94 5.62 -37.82
C MET A 1 -16.63 4.31 -38.53
N LYS A 2 -15.47 4.20 -39.21
CA LYS A 2 -15.03 2.94 -39.83
C LYS A 2 -15.03 1.85 -38.74
N LYS A 3 -15.46 0.61 -39.06
CA LYS A 3 -15.58 -0.49 -38.08
C LYS A 3 -14.28 -0.69 -37.26
N SER A 4 -13.14 -0.48 -37.91
CA SER A 4 -11.80 -0.47 -37.29
C SER A 4 -11.66 0.53 -36.14
N PHE A 5 -12.18 1.76 -36.29
CA PHE A 5 -12.08 2.78 -35.26
C PHE A 5 -12.87 2.42 -33.99
N LYS A 6 -14.05 1.80 -34.14
CA LYS A 6 -14.84 1.34 -33.00
C LYS A 6 -14.13 0.23 -32.23
N ILE A 7 -13.47 -0.68 -32.95
CA ILE A 7 -12.72 -1.79 -32.34
C ILE A 7 -11.55 -1.26 -31.52
N VAL A 8 -10.77 -0.33 -32.08
CA VAL A 8 -9.65 0.31 -31.37
C VAL A 8 -10.14 1.02 -30.10
N LEU A 9 -11.27 1.74 -30.19
CA LEU A 9 -11.84 2.43 -29.04
C LEU A 9 -12.27 1.46 -27.92
N ILE A 10 -12.89 0.33 -28.26
CA ILE A 10 -13.30 -0.69 -27.29
C ILE A 10 -12.08 -1.28 -26.58
N ILE A 11 -11.00 -1.56 -27.33
CA ILE A 11 -9.75 -2.10 -26.76
C ILE A 11 -9.16 -1.10 -25.75
N ILE A 12 -9.11 0.18 -26.11
CA ILE A 12 -8.59 1.22 -25.21
C ILE A 12 -9.42 1.28 -23.92
N ILE A 13 -10.75 1.27 -24.02
CA ILE A 13 -11.63 1.27 -22.85
C ILE A 13 -11.37 0.04 -21.97
N LEU A 14 -11.21 -1.14 -22.58
CA LEU A 14 -10.95 -2.37 -21.85
C LEU A 14 -9.62 -2.31 -21.07
N ILE A 15 -8.58 -1.77 -21.69
CA ILE A 15 -7.28 -1.55 -21.04
C ILE A 15 -7.44 -0.59 -19.85
N ILE A 16 -8.14 0.52 -20.03
CA ILE A 16 -8.36 1.50 -18.96
C ILE A 16 -9.10 0.86 -17.78
N VAL A 17 -10.20 0.14 -18.03
CA VAL A 17 -10.99 -0.51 -16.98
C VAL A 17 -10.15 -1.53 -16.22
N THR A 18 -9.37 -2.34 -16.93
CA THR A 18 -8.54 -3.38 -16.32
C THR A 18 -7.40 -2.77 -15.51
N ALA A 19 -6.74 -1.73 -16.03
CA ALA A 19 -5.67 -1.02 -15.34
C ALA A 19 -6.20 -0.30 -14.08
N SER A 20 -7.32 0.42 -14.18
CA SER A 20 -7.93 1.10 -13.03
C SER A 20 -8.37 0.11 -11.96
N GLY A 21 -8.99 -1.00 -12.34
CA GLY A 21 -9.38 -2.06 -11.41
C GLY A 21 -8.16 -2.69 -10.72
N GLY A 22 -7.09 -2.95 -11.47
CA GLY A 22 -5.84 -3.48 -10.93
C GLY A 22 -5.17 -2.52 -9.94
N VAL A 23 -5.07 -1.24 -10.28
CA VAL A 23 -4.52 -0.21 -9.38
C VAL A 23 -5.35 -0.13 -8.10
N TYR A 24 -6.67 0.00 -8.21
CA TYR A 24 -7.57 0.04 -7.06
C TYR A 24 -7.42 -1.18 -6.15
N TYR A 25 -7.35 -2.37 -6.74
CA TYR A 25 -7.19 -3.63 -6.02
C TYR A 25 -5.85 -3.71 -5.26
N LEU A 26 -4.77 -3.17 -5.83
CA LEU A 26 -3.44 -3.16 -5.21
C LEU A 26 -3.30 -2.09 -4.12
N THR A 27 -3.96 -0.93 -4.29
CA THR A 27 -3.83 0.19 -3.34
C THR A 27 -4.77 0.11 -2.14
N ARG A 28 -5.86 -0.67 -2.23
CA ARG A 28 -6.88 -0.76 -1.17
C ARG A 28 -6.31 -1.10 0.21
N ASP A 29 -5.38 -2.06 0.26
CA ASP A 29 -4.82 -2.53 1.53
C ASP A 29 -3.61 -1.67 1.97
N LEU A 30 -3.10 -0.81 1.08
CA LEU A 30 -1.97 0.08 1.36
C LEU A 30 -2.40 1.29 2.19
N SER A 31 -3.62 1.81 1.97
CA SER A 31 -4.15 2.94 2.75
C SER A 31 -4.41 2.60 4.22
N GLU A 32 -4.80 1.37 4.53
CA GLU A 32 -5.00 0.92 5.91
C GLU A 32 -3.68 0.85 6.71
N THR A 33 -2.55 0.71 6.00
CA THR A 33 -1.21 0.64 6.62
C THR A 33 -0.68 2.02 7.01
N ALA A 34 -1.12 3.10 6.34
CA ALA A 34 -0.64 4.45 6.60
C ALA A 34 -1.12 5.00 7.96
N GLU A 35 -2.18 4.44 8.54
CA GLU A 35 -2.81 4.91 9.79
C GLU A 35 -2.58 3.96 10.97
N VAL A 36 -1.60 3.06 10.88
CA VAL A 36 -1.31 2.10 11.95
C VAL A 36 -0.75 2.84 13.16
N THR A 37 -1.58 2.97 14.20
CA THR A 37 -1.15 3.46 15.51
C THR A 37 -0.56 2.30 16.31
N LEU A 38 0.67 2.48 16.80
CA LEU A 38 1.35 1.49 17.64
C LEU A 38 0.75 1.52 19.06
N ASN A 39 -0.26 0.67 19.29
CA ASN A 39 -0.87 0.51 20.61
C ASN A 39 -0.13 -0.55 21.46
N GLY A 40 0.09 -0.26 22.75
CA GLY A 40 0.64 -1.22 23.71
C GLY A 40 2.16 -1.22 23.87
N ILE A 41 2.87 -0.28 23.26
CA ILE A 41 4.30 -0.06 23.51
C ILE A 41 4.43 0.97 24.64
N ASN A 42 5.14 0.60 25.72
CA ASN A 42 5.59 1.56 26.72
C ASN A 42 6.98 2.07 26.30
N PRO A 43 7.13 3.33 25.84
CA PRO A 43 8.39 3.86 25.34
C PRO A 43 9.49 3.83 26.40
N SER A 44 9.14 3.94 27.68
CA SER A 44 10.11 3.94 28.80
C SER A 44 10.83 2.60 28.99
N ASN A 45 10.36 1.53 28.36
CA ASN A 45 10.96 0.19 28.44
C ASN A 45 11.77 -0.18 27.19
N VAL A 46 11.85 0.72 26.21
CA VAL A 46 12.59 0.50 24.96
C VAL A 46 13.80 1.42 24.97
N SER A 47 14.99 0.84 24.85
CA SER A 47 16.22 1.62 24.75
C SER A 47 16.25 2.42 23.44
N ASP A 48 16.95 3.54 23.46
CA ASP A 48 17.18 4.32 22.26
C ASP A 48 17.90 3.49 21.18
N GLY A 49 17.48 3.64 19.92
CA GLY A 49 18.07 2.92 18.80
C GLY A 49 17.10 2.65 17.65
N SER A 50 17.63 2.01 16.60
CA SER A 50 16.87 1.57 15.44
C SER A 50 16.45 0.10 15.55
N TYR A 51 15.18 -0.16 15.32
CA TYR A 51 14.57 -1.49 15.37
C TYR A 51 13.95 -1.83 14.01
N SER A 52 14.51 -2.83 13.32
CA SER A 52 13.91 -3.35 12.09
C SER A 52 12.87 -4.42 12.41
N GLY A 53 11.70 -4.32 11.76
CA GLY A 53 10.63 -5.29 11.87
C GLY A 53 9.88 -5.44 10.55
N SER A 54 9.06 -6.48 10.44
CA SER A 54 8.17 -6.68 9.30
C SER A 54 6.73 -6.60 9.75
N TYR A 55 5.94 -5.80 9.06
CA TYR A 55 4.51 -5.64 9.28
C TYR A 55 3.74 -6.20 8.09
N VAL A 56 2.79 -7.09 8.36
CA VAL A 56 1.92 -7.68 7.35
C VAL A 56 0.57 -6.98 7.41
N SER A 57 0.17 -6.35 6.31
CA SER A 57 -1.11 -5.67 6.18
C SER A 57 -1.77 -6.07 4.87
N GLY A 58 -2.88 -6.79 4.97
CA GLY A 58 -3.56 -7.37 3.82
C GLY A 58 -2.61 -8.21 2.95
N ARG A 59 -2.34 -7.73 1.74
CA ARG A 59 -1.48 -8.40 0.74
C ARG A 59 -0.02 -7.98 0.77
N TRP A 60 0.31 -6.97 1.56
CA TRP A 60 1.63 -6.37 1.57
C TRP A 60 2.37 -6.76 2.84
N THR A 61 3.62 -7.18 2.67
CA THR A 61 4.59 -7.27 3.76
C THR A 61 5.52 -6.09 3.64
N THR A 62 5.53 -5.22 4.64
CA THR A 62 6.38 -4.02 4.67
C THR A 62 7.45 -4.23 5.73
N THR A 63 8.71 -4.12 5.34
CA THR A 63 9.82 -4.01 6.29
C THR A 63 9.94 -2.55 6.71
N LEU A 64 9.93 -2.33 8.02
CA LEU A 64 9.96 -1.01 8.65
C LEU A 64 11.19 -0.93 9.56
N GLU A 65 11.75 0.27 9.67
CA GLU A 65 12.76 0.61 10.67
C GLU A 65 12.14 1.67 11.59
N VAL A 66 12.06 1.36 12.88
CA VAL A 66 11.54 2.25 13.91
C VAL A 66 12.71 2.82 14.67
N HIS A 67 12.85 4.14 14.68
CA HIS A 67 13.85 4.84 15.48
C HIS A 67 13.20 5.30 16.79
N VAL A 68 13.82 4.95 17.91
CA VAL A 68 13.41 5.37 19.25
C VAL A 68 14.46 6.33 19.77
N ASP A 69 14.06 7.56 20.01
CA ASP A 69 14.85 8.60 20.67
C ASP A 69 14.22 8.89 22.04
N GLY A 70 14.99 8.75 23.11
CA GLY A 70 14.57 9.07 24.46
C GLY A 70 14.28 10.57 24.60
N TRP A 71 13.24 10.90 25.37
CA TRP A 71 12.91 12.27 25.80
C TRP A 71 13.46 12.54 27.20
#